data_AF-A0A327NEH5-F1
#
_entry.id   AF-A0A327NEH5-F1
#
_cell.length_a   1.000
_cell.length_b   1.000
_cell.length_c   1.000
_cell.angle_alpha   90.00
_cell.angle_beta   90.00
_cell.angle_gamma   90.00
#
_symmetry.space_group_name_H-M   'P 1'
#
loop_
_entity.id
_entity.type
_entity.pdbx_description
1 polymer ?
#
loop_
_entity_poly.entity_id
_entity_poly.type
_entity_poly.pdbx_seq_one_letter_code
_entity_poly.pdbx_strand_id
1 'polypeptide(L)'
;MVYLTGCQDVVLTDVSILDSPNWSCHLQWCRQVRVRSLIITSSLEKGVNSDGLDIDGCSDVIVSDCIIRTGDDAICLKSTRQAGRSEPCRDIIVTNCLLSSSSCAFKIGTETHADFTRIRVSNCIIKESNRGLGIIVRDGSLVSDVHFDNILIDCQRKPFFWWGNGEAFHFVVIKRSTDSKIGRIERLRLHNIVATSEGTSLIQGYDAQSVADIDLSAIRMTMNPESQPDRRMTHAVTIGQATNVRIKDCNVSWNAAFRKDHHRHALSVSNVDKAQISGFTCDPATQSQTIHLQNITDGSIMVPPFVTDLTKYLLITGNQTNRVVIETTRHTPQKVRLLIPYALEGRVLVH
;
A
#
# COMPACT_ATOMS: atom_id res chain seq x y z
N MET A 1 8.48 -0.54 28.49
CA MET A 1 7.44 0.37 27.98
C MET A 1 7.85 1.81 28.28
N VAL A 2 7.74 2.69 27.30
CA VAL A 2 7.97 4.15 27.42
C VAL A 2 6.70 4.85 26.96
N TYR A 3 6.18 5.77 27.77
CA TYR A 3 5.02 6.59 27.41
C TYR A 3 5.30 8.06 27.71
N LEU A 4 5.28 8.90 26.67
CA LEU A 4 5.51 10.34 26.76
C LEU A 4 4.31 11.07 26.16
N THR A 5 3.73 12.00 26.92
CA THR A 5 2.53 12.74 26.50
C THR A 5 2.76 14.24 26.57
N GLY A 6 2.50 14.96 25.48
CA GLY A 6 2.56 16.43 25.46
C GLY A 6 3.97 17.00 25.64
N CYS A 7 5.01 16.20 25.42
CA CYS A 7 6.40 16.62 25.57
C CYS A 7 6.89 17.42 24.35
N GLN A 8 7.89 18.27 24.56
CA GLN A 8 8.57 19.01 23.51
C GLN A 8 10.08 18.76 23.62
N ASP A 9 10.78 18.78 22.48
CA ASP A 9 12.24 18.57 22.40
C ASP A 9 12.67 17.19 22.92
N VAL A 10 11.95 16.16 22.46
CA VAL A 10 12.15 14.78 22.88
C VAL A 10 13.29 14.16 22.09
N VAL A 11 14.29 13.61 22.78
CA VAL A 11 15.38 12.84 22.16
C VAL A 11 15.42 11.44 22.77
N LEU A 12 15.29 10.42 21.92
CA LEU A 12 15.48 9.02 22.26
C LEU A 12 16.61 8.47 21.38
N THR A 13 17.73 8.06 21.98
CA THR A 13 18.90 7.61 21.23
C THR A 13 19.63 6.49 21.97
N ASP A 14 20.06 5.46 21.22
CA ASP A 14 20.87 4.33 21.71
C ASP A 14 20.22 3.52 22.85
N VAL A 15 18.89 3.36 22.80
CA VAL A 15 18.12 2.59 23.80
C VAL A 15 17.55 1.32 23.19
N SER A 16 17.58 0.24 23.97
CA SER A 16 16.88 -1.01 23.67
C SER A 16 15.61 -1.15 24.51
N ILE A 17 14.46 -1.43 23.88
CA ILE A 17 13.18 -1.70 24.53
C ILE A 17 12.77 -3.13 24.15
N LEU A 18 12.78 -4.04 25.13
CA LEU A 18 12.61 -5.47 24.91
C LEU A 18 11.34 -5.97 25.59
N ASP A 19 10.61 -6.84 24.89
CA ASP A 19 9.52 -7.68 25.40
C ASP A 19 8.44 -6.91 26.19
N SER A 20 8.06 -5.74 25.68
CA SER A 20 6.90 -5.01 26.20
C SER A 20 5.63 -5.85 26.03
N PRO A 21 4.77 -5.98 27.06
CA PRO A 21 3.53 -6.75 26.96
C PRO A 21 2.40 -6.01 26.19
N ASN A 22 2.67 -4.79 25.76
CA ASN A 22 1.78 -3.89 25.03
C ASN A 22 2.66 -2.90 24.23
N TRP A 23 2.10 -1.84 23.66
CA TRP A 23 2.79 -0.75 22.95
C TRP A 23 4.11 -0.38 23.63
N SER A 24 5.22 -0.47 22.89
CA SER A 24 6.55 -0.47 23.49
C SER A 24 7.06 0.94 23.77
N CYS A 25 6.96 1.83 22.79
CA CYS A 25 7.30 3.24 22.88
C CYS A 25 6.18 4.08 22.28
N HIS A 26 5.39 4.76 23.13
CA HIS A 26 4.25 5.55 22.70
C HIS A 26 4.49 7.03 22.98
N LEU A 27 4.58 7.81 21.90
CA LEU A 27 4.78 9.24 21.91
C LEU A 27 3.45 9.88 21.52
N GLN A 28 2.77 10.48 22.48
CA GLN A 28 1.46 11.09 22.28
C GLN A 28 1.56 12.61 22.36
N TRP A 29 1.04 13.32 21.36
CA TRP A 29 0.98 14.78 21.31
C TRP A 29 2.31 15.49 21.52
N CYS A 30 3.42 14.82 21.16
CA CYS A 30 4.77 15.34 21.31
C CYS A 30 5.18 16.19 20.10
N ARG A 31 6.12 17.11 20.31
CA ARG A 31 6.63 18.02 19.27
C ARG A 31 8.16 18.04 19.26
N GLN A 32 8.76 18.19 18.08
CA GLN A 32 10.23 18.23 17.92
C GLN A 32 10.87 16.94 18.50
N VAL A 33 10.52 15.82 17.90
CA VAL A 33 10.89 14.48 18.37
C VAL A 33 12.01 13.92 17.50
N ARG A 34 13.09 13.45 18.13
CA ARG A 34 14.22 12.78 17.47
C ARG A 34 14.41 11.39 18.06
N VAL A 35 14.10 10.38 17.25
CA VAL A 35 14.28 8.96 17.57
C VAL A 35 15.40 8.42 16.69
N ARG A 36 16.47 7.94 17.29
CA ARG A 36 17.63 7.46 16.55
C ARG A 36 18.26 6.22 17.16
N SER A 37 18.63 5.23 16.36
CA SER A 37 19.41 4.07 16.86
C SER A 37 18.71 3.32 18.00
N LEU A 38 17.37 3.27 17.97
CA LEU A 38 16.61 2.42 18.88
C LEU A 38 16.62 0.98 18.39
N ILE A 39 16.64 0.06 19.36
CA ILE A 39 16.32 -1.34 19.14
C ILE A 39 15.02 -1.63 19.90
N ILE A 40 13.96 -2.00 19.20
CA ILE A 40 12.69 -2.39 19.84
C ILE A 40 12.35 -3.80 19.39
N THR A 41 12.21 -4.74 20.33
CA THR A 41 11.88 -6.13 20.00
C THR A 41 10.79 -6.71 20.88
N SER A 42 9.86 -7.44 20.25
CA SER A 42 8.92 -8.34 20.93
C SER A 42 8.74 -9.63 20.12
N SER A 43 8.06 -10.62 20.70
CA SER A 43 7.81 -11.90 20.02
C SER A 43 6.94 -11.70 18.77
N LEU A 44 7.44 -12.11 17.59
CA LEU A 44 6.65 -12.15 16.36
C LEU A 44 5.47 -13.13 16.44
N GLU A 45 5.52 -14.12 17.32
CA GLU A 45 4.47 -15.14 17.44
C GLU A 45 3.45 -14.80 18.52
N LYS A 46 3.93 -14.26 19.65
CA LYS A 46 3.14 -14.08 20.88
C LYS A 46 2.88 -12.61 21.25
N GLY A 47 3.56 -11.66 20.62
CA GLY A 47 3.50 -10.23 20.93
C GLY A 47 2.26 -9.52 20.38
N VAL A 48 1.08 -10.04 20.71
CA VAL A 48 -0.20 -9.43 20.31
C VAL A 48 -0.31 -8.04 20.96
N ASN A 49 -0.74 -7.03 20.20
CA ASN A 49 -0.81 -5.62 20.64
C ASN A 49 0.54 -5.02 21.10
N SER A 50 1.65 -5.66 20.75
CA SER A 50 2.98 -5.19 21.13
C SER A 50 3.58 -4.35 20.00
N ASP A 51 2.94 -3.21 19.69
CA ASP A 51 3.44 -2.21 18.74
C ASP A 51 4.85 -1.73 19.17
N GLY A 52 5.68 -1.34 18.19
CA GLY A 52 7.05 -0.89 18.43
C GLY A 52 7.12 0.58 18.83
N LEU A 53 6.93 1.46 17.85
CA LEU A 53 6.94 2.90 18.02
C LEU A 53 5.62 3.51 17.55
N ASP A 54 4.82 3.99 18.50
CA ASP A 54 3.58 4.70 18.26
C ASP A 54 3.83 6.21 18.25
N ILE A 55 3.61 6.84 17.09
CA ILE A 55 3.66 8.29 16.89
C ILE A 55 2.22 8.77 16.82
N ASP A 56 1.69 9.27 17.93
CA ASP A 56 0.27 9.52 18.12
C ASP A 56 -0.02 11.03 18.24
N GLY A 57 -0.50 11.63 17.16
CA GLY A 57 -0.77 13.07 17.08
C GLY A 57 0.46 13.96 17.33
N CYS A 58 1.63 13.53 16.85
CA CYS A 58 2.89 14.25 17.01
C CYS A 58 3.23 15.12 15.79
N SER A 59 4.09 16.12 15.98
CA SER A 59 4.57 16.97 14.87
C SER A 59 6.06 17.23 14.91
N ASP A 60 6.70 17.35 13.73
CA ASP A 60 8.17 17.45 13.58
C ASP A 60 8.86 16.26 14.24
N VAL A 61 8.74 15.10 13.60
CA VAL A 61 9.29 13.83 14.08
C VAL A 61 10.27 13.27 13.08
N ILE A 62 11.47 12.92 13.55
CA ILE A 62 12.46 12.20 12.76
C ILE A 62 12.76 10.87 13.45
N VAL A 63 12.51 9.77 12.76
CA VAL A 63 12.90 8.41 13.14
C VAL A 63 14.00 7.94 12.19
N SER A 64 15.15 7.57 12.73
CA SER A 64 16.32 7.19 11.92
C SER A 64 17.12 6.05 12.51
N ASP A 65 17.76 5.25 11.67
CA ASP A 65 18.76 4.25 12.07
C ASP A 65 18.23 3.21 13.09
N CYS A 66 16.93 2.93 13.11
CA CYS A 66 16.30 2.04 14.10
C CYS A 66 16.16 0.60 13.60
N ILE A 67 16.19 -0.35 14.53
CA ILE A 67 15.84 -1.76 14.30
C ILE A 67 14.61 -2.08 15.13
N ILE A 68 13.47 -2.33 14.48
CA ILE A 68 12.20 -2.58 15.16
C ILE A 68 11.61 -3.89 14.66
N ARG A 69 11.45 -4.86 15.57
CA ARG A 69 10.91 -6.20 15.30
C ARG A 69 9.83 -6.55 16.30
N THR A 70 8.56 -6.50 15.91
CA THR A 70 7.44 -6.59 16.86
C THR A 70 6.33 -7.52 16.42
N GLY A 71 5.61 -8.08 17.39
CA GLY A 71 4.41 -8.89 17.09
C GLY A 71 3.35 -8.07 16.38
N ASP A 72 3.04 -6.88 16.88
CA ASP A 72 2.12 -5.94 16.22
C ASP A 72 2.88 -4.89 15.39
N ASP A 73 2.25 -3.76 15.07
CA ASP A 73 2.78 -2.75 14.15
C ASP A 73 4.19 -2.26 14.57
N ALA A 74 5.17 -2.22 13.65
CA ALA A 74 6.54 -1.84 14.02
C ALA A 74 6.65 -0.32 14.25
N ILE A 75 6.25 0.48 13.27
CA ILE A 75 6.04 1.93 13.43
C ILE A 75 4.59 2.23 13.07
N CYS A 76 3.86 2.83 14.00
CA CYS A 76 2.45 3.12 13.85
C CYS A 76 2.18 4.61 14.08
N LEU A 77 1.65 5.29 13.07
CA LEU A 77 1.16 6.66 13.19
C LEU A 77 -0.31 6.62 13.53
N LYS A 78 -0.68 7.26 14.63
CA LYS A 78 -2.05 7.35 15.13
C LYS A 78 -2.42 8.81 15.38
N SER A 79 -3.70 9.03 15.59
CA SER A 79 -4.26 10.27 16.12
C SER A 79 -5.41 9.88 17.04
N THR A 80 -5.07 9.13 18.09
CA THR A 80 -6.02 8.57 19.05
C THR A 80 -6.77 9.69 19.73
N ARG A 81 -8.09 9.53 19.84
CA ARG A 81 -8.93 10.47 20.56
C ARG A 81 -8.97 10.08 22.03
N GLN A 82 -8.40 10.92 22.89
CA GLN A 82 -8.36 10.72 24.32
C GLN A 82 -8.92 11.96 25.03
N ALA A 83 -9.84 11.74 25.97
CA ALA A 83 -10.55 12.81 26.70
C ALA A 83 -11.16 13.89 25.77
N GLY A 84 -11.71 13.48 24.62
CA GLY A 84 -12.32 14.39 23.65
C GLY A 84 -11.34 15.15 22.75
N ARG A 85 -10.03 14.93 22.91
CA ARG A 85 -8.96 15.57 22.13
C ARG A 85 -8.25 14.57 21.23
N SER A 86 -7.88 15.00 20.03
CA SER A 86 -6.96 14.32 19.12
C SER A 86 -6.14 15.37 18.39
N GLU A 87 -4.87 15.09 18.11
CA GLU A 87 -3.97 15.99 17.40
C GLU A 87 -3.54 15.35 16.06
N PRO A 88 -3.26 16.14 15.02
CA PRO A 88 -2.80 15.62 13.74
C PRO A 88 -1.36 15.13 13.83
N CYS A 89 -1.01 14.16 12.98
CA CYS A 89 0.36 13.79 12.71
C CYS A 89 0.88 14.58 11.50
N ARG A 90 1.95 15.37 11.67
CA ARG A 90 2.51 16.16 10.56
C ARG A 90 4.01 16.32 10.60
N ASP A 91 4.63 16.46 9.43
CA ASP A 91 6.07 16.67 9.29
C ASP A 91 6.86 15.50 9.91
N ILE A 92 6.65 14.30 9.36
CA ILE A 92 7.23 13.06 9.89
C ILE A 92 8.17 12.44 8.84
N ILE A 93 9.39 12.14 9.26
CA ILE A 93 10.39 11.44 8.46
C ILE A 93 10.75 10.13 9.16
N VAL A 94 10.67 9.01 8.43
CA VAL A 94 11.19 7.71 8.86
C VAL A 94 12.22 7.26 7.84
N THR A 95 13.46 7.00 8.27
CA THR A 95 14.51 6.62 7.33
C THR A 95 15.57 5.68 7.90
N ASN A 96 16.25 4.93 7.03
CA ASN A 96 17.34 4.03 7.40
C ASN A 96 16.95 3.01 8.48
N CYS A 97 15.70 2.53 8.47
CA CYS A 97 15.21 1.60 9.47
C CYS A 97 15.11 0.16 8.93
N LEU A 98 15.37 -0.81 9.80
CA LEU A 98 15.10 -2.23 9.58
C LEU A 98 13.84 -2.61 10.36
N LEU A 99 12.77 -2.97 9.64
CA LEU A 99 11.45 -3.20 10.22
C LEU A 99 10.98 -4.65 9.99
N SER A 100 10.40 -5.25 11.03
CA SER A 100 9.74 -6.56 10.97
C SER A 100 8.49 -6.55 11.83
N SER A 101 7.37 -7.06 11.30
CA SER A 101 6.12 -7.12 12.04
C SER A 101 5.25 -8.32 11.67
N SER A 102 4.63 -8.97 12.66
CA SER A 102 3.56 -9.94 12.36
C SER A 102 2.21 -9.28 12.03
N SER A 103 2.10 -7.96 12.18
CA SER A 103 0.98 -7.12 11.74
C SER A 103 1.38 -6.24 10.55
N CYS A 104 1.89 -5.02 10.77
CA CYS A 104 2.36 -4.12 9.71
C CYS A 104 3.69 -3.44 10.06
N ALA A 105 4.65 -3.45 9.15
CA ALA A 105 5.96 -2.85 9.42
C ALA A 105 5.91 -1.33 9.55
N PHE A 106 5.20 -0.63 8.65
CA PHE A 106 4.88 0.79 8.81
C PHE A 106 3.40 1.01 8.56
N LYS A 107 2.72 1.70 9.48
CA LYS A 107 1.28 1.91 9.39
C LYS A 107 0.86 3.33 9.75
N ILE A 108 -0.17 3.81 9.06
CA ILE A 108 -1.02 4.92 9.49
C ILE A 108 -2.40 4.36 9.85
N GLY A 109 -2.82 4.55 11.10
CA GLY A 109 -4.11 4.08 11.64
C GLY A 109 -4.00 2.88 12.61
N THR A 110 -5.10 2.33 13.09
CA THR A 110 -6.48 2.61 12.65
C THR A 110 -7.13 3.83 13.29
N GLU A 111 -6.57 4.33 14.38
CA GLU A 111 -7.07 5.51 15.12
C GLU A 111 -6.76 6.77 14.33
N THR A 112 -7.70 7.21 13.49
CA THR A 112 -7.47 8.29 12.53
C THR A 112 -8.42 9.49 12.76
N HIS A 113 -8.54 9.95 14.00
CA HIS A 113 -9.44 11.04 14.38
C HIS A 113 -8.96 12.45 14.02
N ALA A 114 -7.71 12.62 13.58
CA ALA A 114 -7.16 13.87 13.05
C ALA A 114 -6.25 13.57 11.84
N ASP A 115 -5.86 14.62 11.12
CA ASP A 115 -5.19 14.46 9.82
C ASP A 115 -3.74 13.99 9.92
N PHE A 116 -3.28 13.33 8.85
CA PHE A 116 -1.91 12.85 8.66
C PHE A 116 -1.34 13.52 7.41
N THR A 117 -0.35 14.39 7.56
CA THR A 117 0.14 15.21 6.43
C THR A 117 1.67 15.29 6.37
N ARG A 118 2.24 15.29 5.16
CA ARG A 118 3.70 15.43 4.93
C ARG A 118 4.50 14.37 5.68
N ILE A 119 4.32 13.13 5.25
CA ILE A 119 4.97 11.96 5.84
C ILE A 119 5.88 11.34 4.78
N ARG A 120 7.16 11.14 5.10
CA ARG A 120 8.11 10.46 4.23
C ARG A 120 8.70 9.25 4.92
N VAL A 121 8.65 8.10 4.24
CA VAL A 121 9.33 6.87 4.65
C VAL A 121 10.29 6.48 3.55
N SER A 122 11.58 6.43 3.83
CA SER A 122 12.57 6.14 2.79
C SER A 122 13.84 5.43 3.26
N ASN A 123 14.49 4.68 2.37
CA ASN A 123 15.72 3.93 2.66
C ASN A 123 15.50 2.89 3.78
N CYS A 124 14.37 2.20 3.77
CA CYS A 124 14.04 1.20 4.78
C CYS A 124 14.10 -0.21 4.19
N ILE A 125 14.43 -1.18 5.03
CA ILE A 125 14.30 -2.60 4.72
C ILE A 125 13.19 -3.15 5.61
N ILE A 126 12.15 -3.69 4.98
CA ILE A 126 11.08 -4.43 5.64
C ILE A 126 11.32 -5.90 5.35
N LYS A 127 11.38 -6.74 6.39
CA LYS A 127 11.58 -8.18 6.22
C LYS A 127 10.66 -9.00 7.09
N GLU A 128 10.38 -10.23 6.65
CA GLU A 128 9.61 -11.24 7.40
C GLU A 128 8.26 -10.73 7.92
N SER A 129 7.64 -9.78 7.21
CA SER A 129 6.47 -9.04 7.72
C SER A 129 5.16 -9.53 7.13
N ASN A 130 4.05 -9.45 7.89
CA ASN A 130 2.73 -9.77 7.33
C ASN A 130 2.25 -8.68 6.37
N ARG A 131 2.52 -7.41 6.69
CA ARG A 131 2.34 -6.28 5.78
C ARG A 131 3.56 -5.38 5.76
N GLY A 132 3.88 -4.88 4.58
CA GLY A 132 4.90 -3.85 4.40
C GLY A 132 4.40 -2.49 4.86
N LEU A 133 3.60 -1.85 4.00
CA LEU A 133 3.12 -0.49 4.19
C LEU A 133 1.59 -0.47 4.37
N GLY A 134 1.10 0.17 5.42
CA GLY A 134 -0.33 0.22 5.76
C GLY A 134 -0.86 1.65 5.89
N ILE A 135 -2.03 1.92 5.32
CA ILE A 135 -2.81 3.13 5.57
C ILE A 135 -4.26 2.68 5.73
N ILE A 136 -4.81 2.79 6.92
CA ILE A 136 -6.17 2.33 7.20
C ILE A 136 -6.93 3.49 7.84
N VAL A 137 -7.63 4.26 7.00
CA VAL A 137 -8.41 5.43 7.44
C VAL A 137 -9.80 4.98 7.85
N ARG A 138 -10.15 5.19 9.12
CA ARG A 138 -11.44 4.74 9.67
C ARG A 138 -12.33 5.80 10.28
N ASP A 139 -11.73 6.92 10.67
CA ASP A 139 -12.35 7.89 11.56
C ASP A 139 -12.57 9.28 10.93
N GLY A 140 -12.45 9.37 9.60
CA GLY A 140 -12.78 10.59 8.84
C GLY A 140 -11.61 11.54 8.57
N SER A 141 -10.38 11.20 8.96
CA SER A 141 -9.19 12.01 8.67
C SER A 141 -8.87 12.10 7.18
N LEU A 142 -8.16 13.17 6.83
CA LEU A 142 -7.34 13.24 5.64
C LEU A 142 -5.96 12.64 5.89
N VAL A 143 -5.54 11.70 5.03
CA VAL A 143 -4.14 11.28 4.88
C VAL A 143 -3.63 11.84 3.57
N SER A 144 -2.65 12.75 3.61
CA SER A 144 -2.16 13.39 2.39
C SER A 144 -0.66 13.72 2.39
N ASP A 145 -0.09 13.84 1.20
CA ASP A 145 1.33 14.13 0.99
C ASP A 145 2.22 13.07 1.66
N VAL A 146 1.94 11.80 1.33
CA VAL A 146 2.66 10.63 1.87
C VAL A 146 3.55 10.03 0.78
N HIS A 147 4.84 9.92 1.06
CA HIS A 147 5.83 9.43 0.11
C HIS A 147 6.58 8.21 0.68
N PHE A 148 6.52 7.09 -0.02
CA PHE A 148 7.31 5.88 0.21
C PHE A 148 8.35 5.74 -0.89
N ASP A 149 9.63 5.72 -0.54
CA ASP A 149 10.72 5.85 -1.53
C ASP A 149 11.94 5.00 -1.17
N ASN A 150 12.47 4.24 -2.14
CA ASN A 150 13.65 3.40 -1.94
C ASN A 150 13.50 2.41 -0.78
N ILE A 151 12.58 1.45 -0.93
CA ILE A 151 12.25 0.47 0.12
C ILE A 151 12.37 -0.96 -0.44
N LEU A 152 13.07 -1.82 0.28
CA LEU A 152 13.05 -3.27 0.06
C LEU A 152 12.01 -3.90 0.99
N ILE A 153 11.10 -4.71 0.46
CA ILE A 153 10.00 -5.33 1.21
C ILE A 153 10.04 -6.84 1.02
N ASP A 154 10.07 -7.59 2.11
CA ASP A 154 9.79 -9.02 2.13
C ASP A 154 8.61 -9.33 3.05
N CYS A 155 7.51 -9.73 2.43
CA CYS A 155 6.26 -10.05 3.09
C CYS A 155 5.90 -11.53 2.97
N GLN A 156 5.59 -12.12 4.12
CA GLN A 156 5.22 -13.52 4.28
C GLN A 156 3.96 -13.59 5.12
N ARG A 157 3.01 -14.41 4.69
CA ARG A 157 1.70 -14.46 5.34
C ARG A 157 1.80 -15.10 6.72
N LYS A 158 1.36 -14.38 7.75
CA LYS A 158 1.29 -14.89 9.13
C LYS A 158 -0.03 -15.66 9.38
N PRO A 159 -0.11 -16.45 10.47
CA PRO A 159 -1.34 -17.15 10.85
C PRO A 159 -2.58 -16.24 10.94
N PHE A 160 -3.76 -16.84 10.77
CA PHE A 160 -5.04 -16.12 10.55
C PHE A 160 -5.45 -15.10 11.63
N PHE A 161 -4.90 -15.18 12.84
CA PHE A 161 -5.21 -14.26 13.93
C PHE A 161 -4.42 -12.94 13.83
N TRP A 162 -3.36 -12.91 13.02
CA TRP A 162 -2.65 -11.68 12.69
C TRP A 162 -3.38 -10.90 11.62
N TRP A 163 -3.33 -9.57 11.74
CA TRP A 163 -3.88 -8.69 10.73
C TRP A 163 -2.98 -8.70 9.49
N GLY A 164 -3.49 -9.20 8.37
CA GLY A 164 -2.79 -9.19 7.08
C GLY A 164 -2.81 -10.53 6.39
N ASN A 165 -2.38 -10.51 5.13
CA ASN A 165 -2.35 -11.65 4.24
C ASN A 165 -1.01 -11.75 3.48
N GLY A 166 0.05 -11.09 3.94
CA GLY A 166 1.33 -11.04 3.24
C GLY A 166 1.43 -9.92 2.20
N GLU A 167 0.73 -8.79 2.37
CA GLU A 167 0.68 -7.70 1.39
C GLU A 167 1.90 -6.76 1.46
N ALA A 168 2.52 -6.42 0.34
CA ALA A 168 3.56 -5.38 0.30
C ALA A 168 3.00 -4.00 0.69
N PHE A 169 1.78 -3.69 0.26
CA PHE A 169 1.05 -2.49 0.70
C PHE A 169 -0.46 -2.71 0.81
N HIS A 170 -1.09 -2.02 1.75
CA HIS A 170 -2.53 -2.09 2.03
C HIS A 170 -3.08 -0.71 2.45
N PHE A 171 -3.68 0.00 1.50
CA PHE A 171 -4.22 1.35 1.68
C PHE A 171 -5.72 1.37 1.48
N VAL A 172 -6.48 1.63 2.54
CA VAL A 172 -7.94 1.53 2.50
C VAL A 172 -8.61 2.68 3.25
N VAL A 173 -9.73 3.14 2.71
CA VAL A 173 -10.70 3.99 3.42
C VAL A 173 -11.92 3.15 3.74
N ILE A 174 -12.17 2.91 5.02
CA ILE A 174 -13.29 2.09 5.50
C ILE A 174 -13.86 2.70 6.76
N LYS A 175 -15.18 2.86 6.88
CA LYS A 175 -15.75 3.44 8.10
C LYS A 175 -15.47 2.58 9.34
N ARG A 176 -15.16 3.20 10.50
CA ARG A 176 -15.06 2.49 11.78
C ARG A 176 -16.40 1.90 12.20
N SER A 177 -17.45 2.69 12.11
CA SER A 177 -18.86 2.36 12.35
C SER A 177 -19.75 3.02 11.28
N THR A 178 -21.02 2.65 11.20
CA THR A 178 -21.99 3.24 10.26
C THR A 178 -22.01 4.77 10.29
N ASP A 179 -21.89 5.33 11.50
CA ASP A 179 -21.98 6.77 11.78
C ASP A 179 -20.63 7.51 11.62
N SER A 180 -19.54 6.76 11.39
CA SER A 180 -18.23 7.37 11.18
C SER A 180 -18.21 8.16 9.87
N LYS A 181 -17.51 9.30 9.91
CA LYS A 181 -17.24 10.09 8.70
C LYS A 181 -16.32 9.29 7.76
N ILE A 182 -16.53 9.47 6.46
CA ILE A 182 -15.64 8.89 5.43
C ILE A 182 -14.38 9.77 5.40
N GLY A 183 -13.22 9.15 5.53
CA GLY A 183 -11.94 9.85 5.41
C GLY A 183 -11.44 9.88 3.97
N ARG A 184 -10.18 10.29 3.78
CA ARG A 184 -9.62 10.43 2.44
C ARG A 184 -8.12 10.12 2.43
N ILE A 185 -7.66 9.51 1.35
CA ILE A 185 -6.23 9.33 1.04
C ILE A 185 -5.96 10.11 -0.25
N GLU A 186 -5.02 11.05 -0.23
CA GLU A 186 -4.64 11.77 -1.45
C GLU A 186 -3.15 12.10 -1.56
N ARG A 187 -2.66 12.35 -2.77
CA ARG A 187 -1.26 12.72 -3.04
C ARG A 187 -0.30 11.70 -2.41
N LEU A 188 -0.51 10.44 -2.75
CA LEU A 188 0.26 9.30 -2.27
C LEU A 188 1.24 8.85 -3.36
N ARG A 189 2.52 8.75 -3.01
CA ARG A 189 3.57 8.33 -3.95
C ARG A 189 4.33 7.12 -3.42
N LEU A 190 4.42 6.07 -4.24
CA LEU A 190 5.28 4.92 -4.03
C LEU A 190 6.29 4.89 -5.18
N HIS A 191 7.57 5.00 -4.85
CA HIS A 191 8.64 5.09 -5.83
C HIS A 191 9.82 4.19 -5.47
N ASN A 192 10.40 3.52 -6.48
CA ASN A 192 11.62 2.72 -6.33
C ASN A 192 11.49 1.67 -5.20
N ILE A 193 10.51 0.77 -5.34
CA ILE A 193 10.24 -0.29 -4.37
C ILE A 193 10.55 -1.64 -5.00
N VAL A 194 11.26 -2.49 -4.28
CA VAL A 194 11.44 -3.90 -4.63
C VAL A 194 10.75 -4.74 -3.56
N ALA A 195 9.80 -5.59 -3.96
CA ALA A 195 8.96 -6.32 -3.02
C ALA A 195 8.86 -7.82 -3.34
N THR A 196 8.91 -8.68 -2.33
CA THR A 196 8.39 -10.05 -2.34
C THR A 196 7.11 -10.10 -1.52
N SER A 197 6.06 -10.72 -2.05
CA SER A 197 4.71 -10.69 -1.45
C SER A 197 4.03 -12.04 -1.60
N GLU A 198 3.35 -12.51 -0.54
CA GLU A 198 2.47 -13.68 -0.58
C GLU A 198 0.99 -13.28 -0.75
N GLY A 199 0.64 -12.02 -0.50
CA GLY A 199 -0.73 -11.51 -0.59
C GLY A 199 -0.95 -10.46 -1.67
N THR A 200 -2.22 -10.23 -2.03
CA THR A 200 -2.66 -9.16 -2.94
C THR A 200 -2.40 -7.79 -2.31
N SER A 201 -1.57 -6.94 -2.91
CA SER A 201 -1.40 -5.55 -2.48
C SER A 201 -2.60 -4.70 -2.93
N LEU A 202 -3.09 -3.82 -2.05
CA LEU A 202 -4.41 -3.19 -2.20
C LEU A 202 -4.37 -1.68 -2.02
N ILE A 203 -5.05 -0.96 -2.91
CA ILE A 203 -5.48 0.43 -2.73
C ILE A 203 -6.98 0.49 -2.97
N GLN A 204 -7.77 0.84 -1.96
CA GLN A 204 -9.23 0.79 -2.06
C GLN A 204 -9.89 1.98 -1.36
N GLY A 205 -10.61 2.78 -2.14
CA GLY A 205 -11.51 3.79 -1.61
C GLY A 205 -12.84 3.20 -1.10
N TYR A 206 -13.48 3.95 -0.21
CA TYR A 206 -14.87 3.72 0.18
C TYR A 206 -15.82 4.08 -0.98
N ASP A 207 -15.52 5.17 -1.66
CA ASP A 207 -16.15 5.67 -2.88
C ASP A 207 -15.09 6.30 -3.81
N ALA A 208 -15.48 6.68 -5.02
CA ALA A 208 -14.56 7.19 -6.05
C ALA A 208 -13.76 8.45 -5.67
N GLN A 209 -14.19 9.21 -4.65
CA GLN A 209 -13.53 10.46 -4.21
C GLN A 209 -12.64 10.27 -2.99
N SER A 210 -12.82 9.17 -2.26
CA SER A 210 -12.08 8.86 -1.04
C SER A 210 -10.60 8.52 -1.25
N VAL A 211 -10.19 8.19 -2.48
CA VAL A 211 -8.78 7.97 -2.86
C VAL A 211 -8.46 8.77 -4.12
N ALA A 212 -7.46 9.65 -4.07
CA ALA A 212 -7.11 10.51 -5.20
C ALA A 212 -5.59 10.73 -5.37
N ASP A 213 -5.15 11.05 -6.58
CA ASP A 213 -3.76 11.46 -6.88
C ASP A 213 -2.73 10.43 -6.40
N ILE A 214 -2.84 9.21 -6.93
CA ILE A 214 -1.97 8.08 -6.57
C ILE A 214 -0.91 7.89 -7.64
N ASP A 215 0.36 7.83 -7.24
CA ASP A 215 1.50 7.61 -8.14
C ASP A 215 2.29 6.38 -7.71
N LEU A 216 2.28 5.35 -8.56
CA LEU A 216 3.09 4.14 -8.42
C LEU A 216 4.15 4.12 -9.52
N SER A 217 5.42 4.25 -9.16
CA SER A 217 6.50 4.27 -10.14
C SER A 217 7.72 3.44 -9.76
N ALA A 218 8.33 2.79 -10.75
CA ALA A 218 9.53 1.97 -10.56
C ALA A 218 9.38 0.89 -9.46
N ILE A 219 8.22 0.22 -9.41
CA ILE A 219 7.95 -0.87 -8.47
C ILE A 219 8.24 -2.20 -9.14
N ARG A 220 9.08 -3.04 -8.53
CA ARG A 220 9.32 -4.43 -8.94
C ARG A 220 8.79 -5.36 -7.87
N MET A 221 7.83 -6.22 -8.21
CA MET A 221 7.19 -7.12 -7.26
C MET A 221 7.31 -8.56 -7.71
N THR A 222 7.79 -9.43 -6.84
CA THR A 222 7.79 -10.89 -7.03
C THR A 222 6.73 -11.52 -6.15
N MET A 223 5.76 -12.18 -6.77
CA MET A 223 4.68 -12.88 -6.09
C MET A 223 5.10 -14.30 -5.75
N ASN A 224 5.03 -14.63 -4.46
CA ASN A 224 5.42 -15.90 -3.89
C ASN A 224 4.21 -16.78 -3.53
N PRO A 225 4.44 -18.09 -3.37
CA PRO A 225 3.49 -19.00 -2.76
C PRO A 225 2.90 -18.51 -1.45
N GLU A 226 1.57 -18.50 -1.33
CA GLU A 226 0.94 -18.38 -0.01
C GLU A 226 1.33 -19.56 0.87
N SER A 227 2.02 -19.25 1.98
CA SER A 227 2.49 -20.22 2.97
C SER A 227 1.35 -20.81 3.81
N GLN A 228 0.24 -20.09 3.95
CA GLN A 228 -0.91 -20.52 4.76
C GLN A 228 -1.91 -21.40 3.96
N PRO A 229 -2.64 -22.33 4.62
CA PRO A 229 -3.59 -23.23 3.95
C PRO A 229 -4.78 -22.48 3.30
N ASP A 230 -5.27 -21.42 3.94
CA ASP A 230 -6.44 -20.67 3.52
C ASP A 230 -6.05 -19.57 2.52
N ARG A 231 -5.62 -19.97 1.33
CA ARG A 231 -5.14 -19.09 0.26
C ARG A 231 -6.19 -18.07 -0.19
N ARG A 232 -5.79 -16.80 -0.27
CA ARG A 232 -6.67 -15.63 -0.51
C ARG A 232 -6.19 -14.76 -1.67
N MET A 233 -4.97 -14.95 -2.17
CA MET A 233 -4.40 -14.14 -3.24
C MET A 233 -5.15 -14.40 -4.55
N THR A 234 -5.55 -13.32 -5.22
CA THR A 234 -6.24 -13.40 -6.52
C THR A 234 -5.58 -12.52 -7.57
N HIS A 235 -4.96 -11.42 -7.15
CA HIS A 235 -4.23 -10.49 -8.00
C HIS A 235 -2.90 -10.14 -7.31
N ALA A 236 -1.92 -9.61 -8.04
CA ALA A 236 -0.73 -9.06 -7.39
C ALA A 236 -1.02 -7.68 -6.80
N VAL A 237 -1.61 -6.79 -7.60
CA VAL A 237 -2.02 -5.45 -7.19
C VAL A 237 -3.47 -5.18 -7.59
N THR A 238 -4.26 -4.65 -6.66
CA THR A 238 -5.62 -4.17 -6.91
C THR A 238 -5.74 -2.70 -6.53
N ILE A 239 -6.34 -1.90 -7.41
CA ILE A 239 -6.69 -0.50 -7.16
C ILE A 239 -8.18 -0.31 -7.46
N GLY A 240 -8.92 0.21 -6.49
CA GLY A 240 -10.38 0.37 -6.61
C GLY A 240 -10.90 1.68 -6.03
N GLN A 241 -11.95 2.23 -6.64
CA GLN A 241 -12.66 3.42 -6.15
C GLN A 241 -11.71 4.61 -5.94
N ALA A 242 -11.13 5.11 -7.03
CA ALA A 242 -10.12 6.17 -6.96
C ALA A 242 -10.23 7.16 -8.12
N THR A 243 -9.54 8.29 -8.01
CA THR A 243 -9.41 9.28 -9.08
C THR A 243 -7.95 9.66 -9.30
N ASN A 244 -7.54 9.86 -10.56
CA ASN A 244 -6.18 10.26 -10.95
C ASN A 244 -5.11 9.28 -10.43
N VAL A 245 -5.09 8.09 -11.02
CA VAL A 245 -4.12 7.03 -10.70
C VAL A 245 -3.08 6.95 -11.81
N ARG A 246 -1.80 7.09 -11.47
CA ARG A 246 -0.68 6.91 -12.39
C ARG A 246 0.15 5.69 -12.00
N ILE A 247 0.43 4.85 -12.99
CA ILE A 247 1.28 3.67 -12.85
C ILE A 247 2.34 3.73 -13.95
N LYS A 248 3.62 3.77 -13.55
CA LYS A 248 4.74 3.95 -14.47
C LYS A 248 5.90 3.01 -14.18
N ASP A 249 6.35 2.28 -15.20
CA ASP A 249 7.56 1.45 -15.13
C ASP A 249 7.52 0.41 -13.99
N CYS A 250 6.35 -0.19 -13.76
CA CYS A 250 6.15 -1.23 -12.76
C CYS A 250 6.23 -2.64 -13.38
N ASN A 251 6.80 -3.59 -12.64
CA ASN A 251 6.93 -4.97 -13.05
C ASN A 251 6.39 -5.91 -11.96
N VAL A 252 5.66 -6.95 -12.39
CA VAL A 252 5.22 -8.05 -11.52
C VAL A 252 5.74 -9.36 -12.09
N SER A 253 6.48 -10.13 -11.31
CA SER A 253 6.83 -11.51 -11.63
C SER A 253 6.07 -12.47 -10.73
N TRP A 254 5.76 -13.65 -11.25
CA TRP A 254 5.19 -14.74 -10.45
C TRP A 254 6.24 -15.83 -10.36
N ASN A 255 6.49 -16.34 -9.16
CA ASN A 255 7.35 -17.50 -9.03
C ASN A 255 6.71 -18.70 -9.75
N ALA A 256 7.33 -19.09 -10.88
CA ALA A 256 6.72 -19.95 -11.91
C ALA A 256 6.29 -21.34 -11.40
N ALA A 257 6.84 -21.80 -10.27
CA ALA A 257 6.47 -23.06 -9.64
C ALA A 257 5.06 -23.05 -9.00
N PHE A 258 4.35 -21.92 -8.93
CA PHE A 258 3.18 -21.76 -8.06
C PHE A 258 1.91 -21.17 -8.67
N ARG A 259 1.92 -20.62 -9.89
CA ARG A 259 0.70 -19.97 -10.41
C ARG A 259 -0.42 -21.02 -10.60
N LYS A 260 -1.45 -20.93 -9.77
CA LYS A 260 -2.65 -21.79 -9.76
C LYS A 260 -3.83 -21.09 -10.42
N ASP A 261 -4.85 -21.86 -10.78
CA ASP A 261 -6.02 -21.43 -11.58
C ASP A 261 -6.84 -20.25 -10.99
N HIS A 262 -6.73 -19.96 -9.69
CA HIS A 262 -7.45 -18.85 -9.04
C HIS A 262 -6.68 -17.51 -9.07
N HIS A 263 -5.40 -17.51 -9.45
CA HIS A 263 -4.66 -16.27 -9.68
C HIS A 263 -5.04 -15.68 -11.04
N ARG A 264 -5.46 -14.42 -11.06
CA ARG A 264 -6.04 -13.77 -12.23
C ARG A 264 -5.09 -12.78 -12.86
N HIS A 265 -4.95 -11.59 -12.29
CA HIS A 265 -4.26 -10.46 -12.95
C HIS A 265 -3.06 -9.96 -12.15
N ALA A 266 -2.01 -9.51 -12.83
CA ALA A 266 -0.91 -8.79 -12.18
C ALA A 266 -1.38 -7.42 -11.68
N LEU A 267 -2.25 -6.76 -12.45
CA LEU A 267 -2.85 -5.49 -12.07
C LEU A 267 -4.36 -5.53 -12.34
N SER A 268 -5.16 -5.26 -11.31
CA SER A 268 -6.60 -5.03 -11.45
C SER A 268 -6.93 -3.60 -11.02
N VAL A 269 -7.52 -2.82 -11.92
CA VAL A 269 -7.95 -1.44 -11.66
C VAL A 269 -9.46 -1.36 -11.90
N SER A 270 -10.22 -0.89 -10.91
CA SER A 270 -11.68 -0.89 -10.97
C SER A 270 -12.32 0.39 -10.44
N ASN A 271 -13.31 0.92 -11.16
CA ASN A 271 -14.06 2.13 -10.76
C ASN A 271 -13.10 3.31 -10.51
N VAL A 272 -12.27 3.60 -11.52
CA VAL A 272 -11.27 4.67 -11.45
C VAL A 272 -11.53 5.70 -12.54
N ASP A 273 -11.60 6.97 -12.13
CA ASP A 273 -11.54 8.11 -13.04
C ASP A 273 -10.08 8.50 -13.27
N LYS A 274 -9.68 8.67 -14.53
CA LYS A 274 -8.32 9.05 -14.95
C LYS A 274 -7.23 8.09 -14.48
N ALA A 275 -7.22 6.88 -15.03
CA ALA A 275 -6.13 5.92 -14.86
C ALA A 275 -5.11 6.04 -16.00
N GLN A 276 -3.85 6.32 -15.70
CA GLN A 276 -2.76 6.39 -16.68
C GLN A 276 -1.74 5.30 -16.40
N ILE A 277 -1.53 4.39 -17.36
CA ILE A 277 -0.67 3.21 -17.19
C ILE A 277 0.38 3.20 -18.31
N SER A 278 1.66 3.18 -17.94
CA SER A 278 2.77 3.11 -18.91
C SER A 278 3.91 2.25 -18.36
N GLY A 279 4.60 1.51 -19.23
CA GLY A 279 5.74 0.69 -18.84
C GLY A 279 5.40 -0.46 -17.87
N PHE A 280 4.12 -0.83 -17.72
CA PHE A 280 3.73 -1.96 -16.87
C PHE A 280 4.09 -3.28 -17.56
N THR A 281 4.74 -4.20 -16.84
CA THR A 281 5.20 -5.48 -17.39
C THR A 281 4.91 -6.63 -16.43
N CYS A 282 4.75 -7.85 -16.95
CA CYS A 282 4.63 -9.04 -16.13
C CYS A 282 5.34 -10.23 -16.78
N ASP A 283 5.98 -11.07 -15.97
CA ASP A 283 6.64 -12.27 -16.48
C ASP A 283 5.61 -13.27 -17.05
N PRO A 284 5.92 -13.94 -18.17
CA PRO A 284 4.97 -14.74 -18.96
C PRO A 284 4.63 -16.12 -18.37
N ALA A 285 4.80 -16.33 -17.06
CA ALA A 285 4.46 -17.60 -16.43
C ALA A 285 2.93 -17.79 -16.38
N THR A 286 2.41 -18.49 -17.39
CA THR A 286 1.10 -19.16 -17.49
C THR A 286 -0.19 -18.30 -17.55
N GLN A 287 -0.70 -18.19 -18.79
CA GLN A 287 -2.03 -17.82 -19.32
C GLN A 287 -2.98 -16.86 -18.56
N SER A 288 -3.34 -15.82 -19.33
CA SER A 288 -4.50 -14.90 -19.27
C SER A 288 -4.33 -13.57 -18.50
N GLN A 289 -4.47 -12.48 -19.27
CA GLN A 289 -4.77 -11.09 -18.90
C GLN A 289 -3.93 -10.51 -17.78
N THR A 290 -2.76 -9.97 -18.13
CA THR A 290 -1.86 -9.26 -17.21
C THR A 290 -2.55 -8.11 -16.46
N ILE A 291 -3.27 -7.27 -17.21
CA ILE A 291 -3.96 -6.08 -16.70
C ILE A 291 -5.46 -6.25 -16.91
N HIS A 292 -6.24 -5.97 -15.88
CA HIS A 292 -7.69 -5.86 -15.95
C HIS A 292 -8.13 -4.45 -15.56
N LEU A 293 -8.86 -3.81 -16.46
CA LEU A 293 -9.46 -2.50 -16.29
C LEU A 293 -10.99 -2.65 -16.29
N GLN A 294 -11.65 -2.26 -15.20
CA GLN A 294 -13.10 -2.34 -15.06
C GLN A 294 -13.69 -0.99 -14.70
N ASN A 295 -14.72 -0.53 -15.41
CA ASN A 295 -15.38 0.76 -15.14
C ASN A 295 -14.38 1.93 -15.07
N ILE A 296 -13.53 2.07 -16.08
CA ILE A 296 -12.53 3.16 -16.16
C ILE A 296 -13.10 4.32 -16.99
N THR A 297 -13.00 5.54 -16.47
CA THR A 297 -13.31 6.77 -17.21
C THR A 297 -12.05 7.59 -17.46
N ASP A 298 -11.91 8.17 -18.66
CA ASP A 298 -10.78 9.05 -19.00
C ASP A 298 -9.38 8.42 -18.80
N GLY A 299 -9.27 7.12 -19.09
CA GLY A 299 -8.04 6.36 -18.89
C GLY A 299 -7.12 6.34 -20.12
N SER A 300 -5.83 6.12 -19.91
CA SER A 300 -4.87 5.80 -20.95
C SER A 300 -3.96 4.65 -20.56
N ILE A 301 -3.60 3.81 -21.54
CA ILE A 301 -2.63 2.75 -21.38
C ILE A 301 -1.67 2.72 -22.57
N MET A 302 -0.37 2.81 -22.27
CA MET A 302 0.69 2.58 -23.24
C MET A 302 1.13 1.12 -23.19
N VAL A 303 0.89 0.40 -24.29
CA VAL A 303 1.20 -1.02 -24.41
C VAL A 303 2.69 -1.19 -24.76
N PRO A 304 3.46 -2.00 -24.02
CA PRO A 304 4.87 -2.23 -24.33
C PRO A 304 5.09 -2.86 -25.72
N PRO A 305 6.16 -2.50 -26.46
CA PRO A 305 6.40 -2.94 -27.84
C PRO A 305 6.54 -4.45 -28.03
N PHE A 306 6.89 -5.17 -26.97
CA PHE A 306 7.05 -6.63 -26.97
C PHE A 306 5.71 -7.39 -26.84
N VAL A 307 4.61 -6.71 -26.49
CA VAL A 307 3.29 -7.34 -26.41
C VAL A 307 2.77 -7.59 -27.84
N THR A 308 2.67 -8.86 -28.23
CA THR A 308 2.18 -9.27 -29.56
C THR A 308 0.72 -9.70 -29.58
N ASP A 309 0.14 -10.03 -28.42
CA ASP A 309 -1.25 -10.48 -28.26
C ASP A 309 -1.93 -9.66 -27.16
N LEU A 310 -2.67 -8.62 -27.56
CA LEU A 310 -3.29 -7.72 -26.59
C LEU A 310 -4.36 -8.42 -25.75
N THR A 311 -5.01 -9.48 -26.25
CA THR A 311 -6.06 -10.20 -25.51
C THR A 311 -5.51 -10.94 -24.28
N LYS A 312 -4.21 -11.29 -24.32
CA LYS A 312 -3.49 -11.87 -23.18
C LYS A 312 -2.90 -10.82 -22.25
N TYR A 313 -2.75 -9.59 -22.70
CA TYR A 313 -2.16 -8.51 -21.92
C TYR A 313 -3.22 -7.68 -21.20
N LEU A 314 -4.32 -7.35 -21.87
CA LEU A 314 -5.30 -6.38 -21.40
C LEU A 314 -6.73 -6.91 -21.52
N LEU A 315 -7.44 -6.88 -20.40
CA LEU A 315 -8.90 -7.05 -20.31
C LEU A 315 -9.54 -5.72 -19.95
N ILE A 316 -10.54 -5.29 -20.72
CA ILE A 316 -11.36 -4.12 -20.39
C ILE A 316 -12.82 -4.57 -20.26
N THR A 317 -13.43 -4.30 -19.10
CA THR A 317 -14.84 -4.64 -18.82
C THR A 317 -15.58 -3.49 -18.14
N GLY A 318 -16.87 -3.70 -17.86
CA GLY A 318 -17.69 -2.76 -17.10
C GLY A 318 -18.46 -1.78 -17.99
N ASN A 319 -19.77 -1.65 -17.74
CA ASN A 319 -20.66 -0.82 -18.55
C ASN A 319 -20.44 0.70 -18.36
N GLN A 320 -19.72 1.09 -17.32
CA GLN A 320 -19.34 2.48 -17.04
C GLN A 320 -18.02 2.88 -17.70
N THR A 321 -17.31 1.94 -18.34
CA THR A 321 -16.06 2.26 -19.03
C THR A 321 -16.29 3.23 -20.18
N ASN A 322 -15.51 4.32 -20.22
CA ASN A 322 -15.66 5.37 -21.22
C ASN A 322 -14.36 6.17 -21.43
N ARG A 323 -14.10 6.60 -22.67
CA ARG A 323 -12.93 7.42 -23.05
C ARG A 323 -11.60 6.80 -22.59
N VAL A 324 -11.43 5.51 -22.89
CA VAL A 324 -10.15 4.81 -22.63
C VAL A 324 -9.33 4.79 -23.90
N VAL A 325 -8.09 5.30 -23.83
CA VAL A 325 -7.13 5.33 -24.93
C VAL A 325 -6.09 4.24 -24.74
N ILE A 326 -5.89 3.40 -25.76
CA ILE A 326 -4.84 2.39 -25.81
C ILE A 326 -3.81 2.85 -26.85
N GLU A 327 -2.61 3.16 -26.41
CA GLU A 327 -1.50 3.58 -27.27
C GLU A 327 -0.58 2.39 -27.55
N THR A 328 -0.32 2.11 -28.82
CA THR A 328 0.59 1.04 -29.24
C THR A 328 1.77 1.59 -30.03
N THR A 329 2.95 0.99 -29.86
CA THR A 329 4.20 1.44 -30.49
C THR A 329 4.45 0.84 -31.87
N ARG A 330 3.51 0.05 -32.44
CA ARG A 330 3.66 -0.59 -33.77
C ARG A 330 2.71 0.02 -34.80
N HIS A 331 3.26 0.43 -35.95
CA HIS A 331 2.56 0.98 -37.12
C HIS A 331 1.69 -0.01 -37.91
N THR A 332 1.20 -1.10 -37.31
CA THR A 332 0.41 -2.09 -38.06
C THR A 332 -1.01 -2.14 -37.51
N PRO A 333 -2.04 -1.84 -38.33
CA PRO A 333 -3.43 -2.03 -37.97
C PRO A 333 -3.74 -3.53 -38.03
N GLN A 334 -3.09 -4.34 -37.18
CA GLN A 334 -3.71 -5.60 -36.82
C GLN A 334 -4.96 -5.20 -36.06
N LYS A 335 -6.13 -5.62 -36.56
CA LYS A 335 -7.40 -5.52 -35.83
C LYS A 335 -7.16 -6.12 -34.45
N VAL A 336 -6.85 -5.25 -33.49
CA VAL A 336 -6.69 -5.61 -32.10
C VAL A 336 -8.10 -5.97 -31.66
N ARG A 337 -8.45 -7.24 -31.81
CA ARG A 337 -9.73 -7.76 -31.38
C ARG A 337 -9.66 -7.87 -29.86
N LEU A 338 -9.71 -6.74 -29.18
CA LEU A 338 -9.95 -6.73 -27.75
C LEU A 338 -11.25 -7.50 -27.51
N LEU A 339 -11.32 -8.24 -26.42
CA LEU A 339 -12.60 -8.64 -25.84
C LEU A 339 -13.25 -7.38 -25.23
N ILE A 340 -13.61 -6.43 -26.09
CA ILE A 340 -14.51 -5.33 -25.78
C ILE A 340 -15.90 -5.93 -25.98
N PRO A 341 -16.72 -6.09 -24.93
CA PRO A 341 -18.12 -6.40 -25.10
C PRO A 341 -18.75 -5.41 -26.08
N TYR A 342 -19.60 -5.84 -27.02
CA TYR A 342 -20.24 -4.95 -28.03
C TYR A 342 -20.79 -3.63 -27.44
N ALA A 343 -21.23 -3.65 -26.18
CA ALA A 343 -21.69 -2.47 -25.43
C ALA A 343 -20.63 -1.36 -25.21
N LEU A 344 -19.36 -1.60 -25.51
CA LEU A 344 -18.23 -0.67 -25.31
C LEU A 344 -17.59 -0.21 -26.64
N GLU A 345 -18.15 -0.60 -27.79
CA GLU A 345 -17.72 -0.06 -29.10
C GLU A 345 -17.88 1.47 -29.14
N GLY A 346 -16.86 2.18 -29.64
CA GLY A 346 -16.82 3.65 -29.68
C GLY A 346 -16.44 4.35 -28.36
N ARG A 347 -16.28 3.60 -27.26
CA ARG A 347 -15.85 4.12 -25.95
C ARG A 347 -14.39 3.85 -25.60
N VAL A 348 -13.77 2.94 -26.34
CA VAL A 348 -12.35 2.60 -26.26
C VAL A 348 -11.72 2.91 -27.61
N LEU A 349 -10.67 3.71 -27.62
CA LEU A 349 -9.92 4.09 -28.81
C LEU A 349 -8.55 3.39 -28.79
N VAL A 350 -8.17 2.77 -29.90
CA VAL A 350 -6.84 2.15 -30.07
C VAL A 350 -6.07 3.00 -31.09
N HIS A 351 -4.92 3.53 -30.67
CA HIS A 351 -4.05 4.39 -31.46
C HIS A 351 -2.70 3.75 -31.78
#